data_AF-A0A3C0CYZ9-F1
#
_entry.id   AF-A0A3C0CYZ9-F1
#
_cell.length_a   1.000
_cell.length_b   1.000
_cell.length_c   1.000
_cell.angle_alpha   90.00
_cell.angle_beta   90.00
_cell.angle_gamma   90.00
#
_symmetry.space_group_name_H-M   'P 1'
#
loop_
_entity.id
_entity.type
_entity.pdbx_description
1 polymer ?
#
loop_
_entity_poly.entity_id
_entity_poly.type
_entity_poly.pdbx_seq_one_letter_code
_entity_poly.pdbx_strand_id
1 'polypeptide(L)'
;MNLNEYLNKIQGSKGFLIIISGPSGVGKGTVIKRLMEACPNLSRCVTCTTRAPRPGEVEGVDYCFLSTEQFRQMVEAGRFLEYAHVHLNYYGTP
;
A
#
# COMPACT_ATOMS: atom_id res chain seq x y z
N MET A 1 -20.57 9.25 15.42
CA MET A 1 -21.04 8.50 14.25
C MET A 1 -21.18 7.05 14.66
N ASN A 2 -22.38 6.49 14.61
CA ASN A 2 -22.57 5.09 14.96
C ASN A 2 -22.24 4.18 13.76
N LEU A 3 -22.06 2.88 14.01
CA LEU A 3 -21.70 1.92 12.96
C LEU A 3 -22.71 1.93 11.80
N ASN A 4 -23.99 2.10 12.08
CA ASN A 4 -25.05 2.13 11.06
C ASN A 4 -24.99 3.36 10.16
N GLU A 5 -24.65 4.54 10.71
CA GLU A 5 -24.40 5.76 9.93
C GLU A 5 -23.20 5.60 8.99
N TYR A 6 -22.13 4.95 9.45
CA TYR A 6 -20.96 4.66 8.63
C TYR A 6 -21.30 3.70 7.50
N LEU A 7 -22.00 2.59 7.82
CA LEU A 7 -22.42 1.58 6.86
C LEU A 7 -23.37 2.14 5.79
N ASN A 8 -24.29 3.05 6.15
CA ASN A 8 -25.16 3.74 5.18
C ASN A 8 -24.38 4.70 4.27
N LYS A 9 -23.30 5.33 4.76
CA LYS A 9 -22.50 6.25 3.95
C LYS A 9 -21.62 5.54 2.92
N ILE A 10 -21.27 4.28 3.18
CA ILE A 10 -20.53 3.42 2.24
C ILE A 10 -21.45 2.57 1.35
N GLN A 11 -22.77 2.58 1.54
CA GLN A 11 -23.71 2.02 0.57
C GLN A 11 -23.64 2.81 -0.74
N GLY A 12 -22.94 2.24 -1.72
CA GLY A 12 -22.68 2.84 -3.04
C GLY A 12 -21.20 3.05 -3.37
N SER A 13 -20.27 2.86 -2.42
CA SER A 13 -18.84 2.90 -2.72
C SER A 13 -18.40 1.62 -3.42
N LYS A 14 -17.65 1.74 -4.53
CA LYS A 14 -17.18 0.59 -5.34
C LYS A 14 -16.13 -0.31 -4.64
N GLY A 15 -15.82 -0.03 -3.37
CA GLY A 15 -14.84 -0.76 -2.57
C GLY A 15 -14.66 -0.15 -1.19
N PHE A 16 -13.95 -0.87 -0.32
CA PHE A 16 -13.63 -0.47 1.05
C PHE A 16 -12.10 -0.36 1.19
N LEU A 17 -11.60 0.84 1.53
CA LEU A 17 -10.18 1.07 1.78
C LEU A 17 -9.86 0.88 3.27
N ILE A 18 -8.92 -0.01 3.57
CA ILE A 18 -8.43 -0.25 4.93
C ILE A 18 -7.02 0.32 5.05
N ILE A 19 -6.82 1.20 6.03
CA ILE A 19 -5.50 1.75 6.37
C ILE A 19 -5.07 1.19 7.72
N ILE A 20 -3.94 0.48 7.74
CA ILE A 20 -3.30 -0.03 8.97
C ILE A 20 -2.05 0.80 9.22
N SER A 21 -2.08 1.62 10.27
CA SER A 21 -0.99 2.53 10.63
C SER A 21 -0.37 2.19 11.99
N GLY A 22 0.85 2.66 12.21
CA GLY A 22 1.61 2.42 13.45
C GLY A 22 3.13 2.47 13.21
N PRO A 23 3.95 2.63 14.26
CA PRO A 23 5.41 2.76 14.14
C PRO A 23 6.06 1.51 13.55
N SER A 24 7.33 1.64 13.14
CA SER A 24 8.11 0.49 12.67
C SER A 24 8.22 -0.57 13.77
N GLY A 25 8.17 -1.86 13.40
CA GLY A 25 8.26 -2.98 14.35
C GLY A 25 6.97 -3.39 15.08
N VAL A 26 5.88 -2.62 15.01
CA VAL A 26 4.61 -2.94 15.73
C VAL A 26 3.83 -4.14 15.16
N GLY A 27 4.31 -4.76 14.07
CA GLY A 27 3.67 -5.95 13.49
C GLY A 27 2.60 -5.71 12.42
N LYS A 28 2.54 -4.51 11.82
CA LYS A 28 1.59 -4.18 10.72
C LYS A 28 1.59 -5.22 9.59
N GLY A 29 2.78 -5.63 9.14
CA GLY A 29 2.93 -6.64 8.08
C GLY A 29 2.30 -7.98 8.46
N THR A 30 2.43 -8.40 9.72
CA THR A 30 1.80 -9.62 10.25
C THR A 30 0.28 -9.53 10.21
N VAL A 31 -0.29 -8.39 10.60
CA VAL A 31 -1.75 -8.16 10.54
C VAL A 31 -2.23 -8.19 9.09
N ILE A 32 -1.55 -7.48 8.19
CA ILE A 32 -1.88 -7.46 6.76
C ILE A 32 -1.85 -8.89 6.19
N LYS A 33 -0.80 -9.66 6.47
CA LYS A 33 -0.69 -11.05 6.00
C LYS A 33 -1.89 -11.90 6.44
N ARG A 34 -2.24 -11.86 7.74
CA ARG A 34 -3.39 -12.61 8.26
C ARG A 34 -4.73 -12.15 7.68
N LEU A 35 -4.89 -10.85 7.42
CA LEU A 35 -6.10 -10.32 6.78
C LEU A 35 -6.24 -10.82 5.33
N MET A 36 -5.14 -10.84 4.57
CA MET A 36 -5.14 -11.37 3.21
C MET A 36 -5.47 -12.87 3.17
N GLU A 37 -5.00 -13.64 4.16
CA GLU A 37 -5.33 -15.07 4.31
C GLU A 37 -6.80 -15.30 4.71
N ALA A 38 -7.34 -14.48 5.61
CA ALA A 38 -8.69 -14.64 6.15
C ALA A 38 -9.79 -14.08 5.23
N CYS A 39 -9.47 -13.13 4.34
CA CYS A 39 -10.44 -12.44 3.52
C CYS A 39 -10.03 -12.48 2.03
N PRO A 40 -10.46 -13.51 1.27
CA PRO A 40 -10.08 -13.68 -0.14
C PRO A 40 -10.54 -12.55 -1.08
N ASN A 41 -11.48 -11.71 -0.63
CA ASN A 41 -11.98 -10.55 -1.36
C ASN A 41 -11.18 -9.26 -1.09
N LEU A 42 -10.15 -9.31 -0.24
CA LEU A 42 -9.24 -8.19 -0.03
C LEU A 42 -8.10 -8.25 -1.06
N SER A 43 -7.76 -7.09 -1.60
CA SER A 43 -6.55 -6.89 -2.40
C SER A 43 -5.61 -5.95 -1.66
N ARG A 44 -4.33 -6.31 -1.59
CA ARG A 44 -3.29 -5.44 -1.03
C ARG A 44 -2.90 -4.41 -2.09
N CYS A 45 -2.83 -3.13 -1.70
CA CYS A 45 -2.18 -2.12 -2.53
C CYS A 45 -0.66 -2.32 -2.43
N VAL A 46 -0.03 -2.66 -3.55
CA VAL A 46 1.41 -2.92 -3.62
C VAL A 46 2.13 -1.60 -3.82
N THR A 47 2.93 -1.23 -2.83
CA THR A 47 3.72 0.00 -2.84
C THR A 47 4.85 -0.10 -3.87
N CYS A 48 5.10 0.96 -4.62
CA CYS A 48 6.29 1.10 -5.47
C CYS A 48 7.49 1.57 -4.63
N THR A 49 8.70 1.08 -4.94
CA THR A 49 9.93 1.58 -4.31
C THR A 49 11.11 1.64 -5.26
N THR A 50 12.04 2.55 -5.03
CA THR A 50 13.32 2.62 -5.77
C THR A 50 14.43 1.76 -5.16
N ARG A 51 14.16 1.12 -4.02
CA ARG A 51 15.11 0.21 -3.38
C ARG A 51 15.23 -1.06 -4.22
N ALA A 52 16.44 -1.61 -4.34
CA ALA A 52 16.62 -2.94 -4.90
C ALA A 52 15.90 -4.02 -4.05
N PRO A 53 15.33 -5.07 -4.68
CA PRO A 53 14.73 -6.19 -3.95
C PRO A 53 15.76 -6.87 -3.02
N ARG A 54 15.31 -7.25 -1.83
CA ARG A 54 16.07 -8.12 -0.91
C ARG A 54 15.91 -9.59 -1.33
N PRO A 55 16.84 -10.47 -0.93
CA PRO A 55 16.66 -11.91 -1.14
C PRO A 55 15.30 -12.40 -0.61
N GLY A 56 14.51 -13.00 -1.49
CA GLY A 56 13.18 -13.53 -1.18
C GLY A 56 12.01 -12.58 -1.44
N GLU A 57 12.24 -11.31 -1.75
CA GLU A 57 11.16 -10.40 -2.19
C GLU A 57 10.77 -10.66 -3.65
N VAL A 58 9.48 -10.55 -3.94
CA VAL A 58 8.88 -10.82 -5.26
C VAL A 58 8.26 -9.55 -5.84
N GLU A 59 8.64 -9.22 -7.08
CA GLU A 59 8.09 -8.10 -7.86
C GLU A 59 6.56 -8.20 -7.99
N GLY A 60 5.87 -7.09 -7.71
CA GLY A 60 4.41 -7.00 -7.80
C GLY A 60 3.67 -7.70 -6.64
N VAL A 61 4.38 -8.31 -5.69
CA VAL A 61 3.79 -8.92 -4.49
C VAL A 61 4.22 -8.16 -3.25
N ASP A 62 5.53 -8.02 -3.03
CA ASP A 62 6.07 -7.30 -1.88
C ASP A 62 6.06 -5.80 -2.12
N TYR A 63 6.63 -5.41 -3.28
CA TYR A 63 6.71 -4.07 -3.83
C TYR A 63 6.71 -4.12 -5.36
N CYS A 64 6.41 -3.00 -6.01
CA CYS A 64 6.80 -2.76 -7.39
C CYS A 64 8.17 -2.07 -7.40
N PHE A 65 9.21 -2.75 -7.84
CA PHE A 65 10.57 -2.22 -7.84
C PHE A 65 10.82 -1.37 -9.09
N LEU A 66 10.98 -0.06 -8.89
CA LEU A 66 11.18 0.92 -9.95
C LEU A 66 12.60 1.48 -9.93
N SER A 67 13.08 1.93 -11.07
CA SER A 67 14.20 2.88 -11.08
C SER A 67 13.76 4.24 -10.53
N THR A 68 14.72 5.04 -10.03
CA THR A 68 14.46 6.41 -9.60
C THR A 68 13.83 7.25 -10.72
N GLU A 69 14.23 7.02 -11.96
CA GLU A 69 13.69 7.71 -13.14
C GLU A 69 12.22 7.38 -13.36
N GLN A 70 11.86 6.09 -13.38
CA GLN A 70 10.46 5.65 -13.50
C GLN A 70 9.59 6.18 -12.35
N PHE A 71 10.13 6.19 -11.13
CA PHE A 71 9.39 6.72 -9.98
C PHE A 71 9.08 8.21 -10.15
N ARG A 72 10.05 9.01 -10.61
CA ARG A 72 9.85 10.45 -10.86
C ARG A 72 8.82 10.69 -11.96
N GLN A 73 8.88 9.95 -13.06
CA GLN A 73 7.88 10.03 -14.12
C GLN A 73 6.47 9.74 -13.61
N MET A 74 6.31 8.77 -12.70
CA MET A 74 5.02 8.48 -12.06
C MET A 74 4.56 9.61 -11.13
N VAL A 75 5.47 10.25 -10.40
CA VAL A 75 5.15 11.43 -9.57
C VAL A 75 4.66 12.58 -10.45
N GLU A 76 5.38 12.90 -11.53
CA GLU A 76 5.03 13.98 -12.47
C GLU A 76 3.68 13.73 -13.15
N ALA A 77 3.38 12.46 -13.45
CA ALA A 77 2.11 12.05 -14.04
C ALA A 77 0.97 11.91 -13.01
N GLY A 78 1.17 12.25 -11.75
CA GLY A 78 0.14 12.18 -10.70
C GLY A 78 -0.36 10.75 -10.40
N ARG A 79 0.53 9.75 -10.51
CA ARG A 79 0.20 8.32 -10.44
C ARG A 79 0.32 7.72 -9.04
N PHE A 80 0.52 8.54 -8.01
CA PHE A 80 0.61 8.11 -6.60
C PHE A 80 -0.41 8.84 -5.76
N LEU A 81 -1.13 8.09 -4.91
CA LEU A 81 -1.97 8.62 -3.85
C LEU A 81 -1.11 9.31 -2.78
N GLU A 82 0.03 8.69 -2.42
CA GLU A 82 1.03 9.26 -1.52
C GLU A 82 2.42 8.73 -1.87
N TYR A 83 3.45 9.52 -1.56
CA TYR A 83 4.84 9.11 -1.70
C TYR A 83 5.75 9.83 -0.71
N ALA A 84 6.87 9.20 -0.37
CA ALA A 84 7.88 9.74 0.52
C ALA A 84 9.30 9.29 0.14
N HIS A 85 10.29 10.13 0.47
CA HIS A 85 11.70 9.74 0.42
C HIS A 85 12.14 9.29 1.81
N VAL A 86 12.46 8.00 1.96
CA VAL A 86 12.82 7.38 3.24
C VAL A 86 14.24 6.83 3.14
N HIS A 87 15.14 7.39 3.94
CA HIS A 87 16.58 7.15 3.85
C HIS A 87 17.15 7.50 2.47
N LEU A 88 17.43 6.49 1.64
CA LEU A 88 18.03 6.62 0.31
C LEU A 88 17.07 6.22 -0.83
N ASN A 89 15.83 5.86 -0.51
CA ASN A 89 14.89 5.31 -1.47
C ASN A 89 13.53 6.00 -1.39
N TYR A 90 12.86 6.06 -2.54
CA TYR A 90 11.48 6.51 -2.61
C TYR A 90 10.52 5.34 -2.39
N TYR A 91 9.37 5.64 -1.82
CA TYR A 91 8.24 4.73 -1.64
C TYR A 91 6.97 5.47 -2.05
N GLY A 92 6.08 4.82 -2.80
CA GLY A 92 4.85 5.44 -3.29
C GLY A 92 3.71 4.44 -3.42
N THR A 93 2.53 4.83 -2.96
CA THR A 93 1.31 4.03 -3.08
C THR A 93 0.53 4.52 -4.31
N PRO A 94 0.39 3.70 -5.37
CA PRO A 94 -0.26 4.11 -6.61
C PRO A 94 -1.77 4.35 -6.49
#